data_AF-A0A7W4GZV2-F1
#
_entry.id   AF-A0A7W4GZV2-F1
#
_cell.length_a   1.000
_cell.length_b   1.000
_cell.length_c   1.000
_cell.angle_alpha   90.00
_cell.angle_beta   90.00
_cell.angle_gamma   90.00
#
_symmetry.space_group_name_H-M   'P 1'
#
loop_
_entity.id
_entity.type
_entity.pdbx_description
1 polymer ?
#
loop_
_entity_poly.entity_id
_entity_poly.type
_entity_poly.pdbx_seq_one_letter_code
_entity_poly.pdbx_strand_id
1 'polypeptide(L)'
;MGFLDKLLRRDTGDDDGEVVLSPFSPESVRPYLSDLIEALSALTEAMDSEGAPLSNPGWRGRLHDLREAHGGLRMLARRTNFTKEDLYEELTCVRPLYRGDPPKDFAHLAPLNDRVVEAIESVHRAAAS
;
A
#
# COMPACT_ATOMS: atom_id res chain seq x y z
N MET A 1 -14.75 34.01 -13.25
CA MET A 1 -14.29 33.39 -11.99
C MET A 1 -13.68 32.05 -12.36
N GLY A 2 -12.35 32.01 -12.47
CA GLY A 2 -11.58 30.93 -13.06
C GLY A 2 -10.55 30.38 -12.07
N PHE A 3 -10.96 29.37 -11.31
CA PHE A 3 -10.06 28.63 -10.42
C PHE A 3 -9.51 27.35 -11.08
N LEU A 4 -10.15 26.86 -12.15
CA LEU A 4 -9.65 25.73 -12.96
C LEU A 4 -8.75 26.19 -14.12
N ASP A 5 -8.98 27.39 -14.68
CA ASP A 5 -8.16 27.94 -15.78
C ASP A 5 -6.74 28.34 -15.33
N LYS A 6 -6.56 28.57 -14.02
CA LYS A 6 -5.29 29.04 -13.44
C LYS A 6 -4.32 27.92 -13.10
N LEU A 7 -4.78 26.67 -13.06
CA LEU A 7 -3.95 25.50 -12.79
C LEU A 7 -3.42 24.83 -14.08
N LEU A 8 -3.96 25.22 -15.24
CA LEU A 8 -3.51 24.76 -16.56
C LEU A 8 -2.69 25.81 -17.33
N ARG A 9 -2.53 27.03 -16.78
CA ARG A 9 -1.94 28.17 -17.51
C ARG A 9 -0.74 28.81 -16.82
N ARG A 10 0.07 28.02 -16.12
CA ARG A 10 1.37 28.46 -15.63
C ARG A 10 2.43 27.37 -15.77
N ASP A 11 2.58 26.91 -17.02
CA ASP A 11 3.87 26.45 -17.55
C ASP A 11 3.82 26.46 -19.08
N THR A 12 3.74 27.65 -19.66
CA THR A 12 4.12 27.87 -21.06
C THR A 12 5.31 28.80 -21.02
N GLY A 13 6.44 28.21 -20.68
CA GLY A 13 7.72 28.90 -20.48
C GLY A 13 8.85 27.89 -20.57
N ASP A 14 9.00 27.30 -21.76
CA ASP A 14 10.30 26.91 -22.33
C ASP A 14 11.30 26.24 -21.37
N ASP A 15 11.04 24.99 -21.01
CA ASP A 15 12.09 24.05 -20.65
C ASP A 15 11.71 22.69 -21.25
N ASP A 16 12.25 22.42 -22.43
CA ASP A 16 12.20 21.13 -23.13
C ASP A 16 13.12 20.13 -22.40
N GLY A 17 12.91 20.02 -21.08
CA GLY A 17 13.58 19.09 -20.20
C GLY A 17 12.96 17.72 -20.42
N GLU A 18 13.58 16.92 -21.28
CA GLU A 18 13.30 15.50 -21.44
C GLU A 18 13.08 14.87 -20.06
N VAL A 19 11.84 14.46 -19.76
CA VAL A 19 11.51 13.78 -18.50
C VAL A 19 12.16 12.41 -18.57
N VAL A 20 13.41 12.33 -18.12
CA VAL A 20 14.13 11.07 -17.99
C VAL A 20 13.45 10.29 -16.85
N LEU A 21 12.52 9.42 -17.21
CA LEU A 21 11.95 8.45 -16.28
C LEU A 21 13.08 7.51 -15.84
N SER A 22 13.53 7.64 -14.59
CA SER A 22 14.49 6.70 -14.02
C SER A 22 13.96 5.27 -14.15
N PRO A 23 14.81 4.31 -14.57
CA PRO A 23 14.41 2.92 -14.62
C PRO A 23 14.08 2.43 -13.20
N PHE A 24 13.03 1.62 -13.10
CA PHE A 24 12.62 1.02 -11.83
C PHE A 24 13.78 0.26 -11.17
N SER A 25 13.96 0.48 -9.86
CA SER A 25 14.95 -0.23 -9.05
C SER A 25 14.27 -0.93 -7.88
N PRO A 26 14.39 -2.27 -7.75
CA PRO A 26 13.92 -3.00 -6.56
C PRO A 26 14.48 -2.43 -5.25
N GLU A 27 15.74 -2.00 -5.26
CA GLU A 27 16.41 -1.50 -4.07
C GLU A 27 15.79 -0.21 -3.53
N SER A 28 15.19 0.63 -4.40
CA SER A 28 14.53 1.87 -3.96
C SER A 28 13.23 1.60 -3.21
N VAL A 29 12.55 0.49 -3.49
CA VAL A 29 11.26 0.13 -2.87
C VAL A 29 11.38 -0.82 -1.67
N ARG A 30 12.50 -1.54 -1.53
CA ARG A 30 12.71 -2.56 -0.48
C ARG A 30 12.45 -2.09 0.96
N PRO A 31 12.91 -0.91 1.39
CA PRO A 31 12.62 -0.44 2.74
C PRO A 31 11.11 -0.30 2.97
N TYR A 32 10.41 0.33 2.02
CA TYR A 32 8.97 0.57 2.09
C TYR A 32 8.15 -0.71 1.96
N LEU A 33 8.62 -1.69 1.18
CA LEU A 33 8.04 -3.03 1.15
C LEU A 33 8.17 -3.73 2.51
N SER A 34 9.30 -3.54 3.20
CA SER A 34 9.51 -4.12 4.52
C SER A 34 8.57 -3.50 5.56
N ASP A 35 8.38 -2.18 5.51
CA ASP A 35 7.42 -1.45 6.35
C ASP A 35 5.98 -1.92 6.10
N LEU A 36 5.60 -2.13 4.84
CA LEU A 36 4.27 -2.65 4.48
C LEU A 36 4.06 -4.09 5.00
N ILE A 37 5.08 -4.94 4.88
CA ILE A 37 5.06 -6.31 5.41
C ILE A 37 4.88 -6.28 6.93
N GLU A 38 5.61 -5.42 7.65
CA GLU A 38 5.48 -5.27 9.10
C GLU A 38 4.08 -4.78 9.50
N ALA A 39 3.56 -3.75 8.80
CA ALA A 39 2.23 -3.21 9.06
C ALA A 39 1.13 -4.27 8.86
N LEU A 40 1.23 -5.09 7.82
CA LEU A 40 0.32 -6.21 7.58
C LEU A 40 0.44 -7.31 8.63
N SER A 41 1.65 -7.63 9.10
CA SER A 41 1.85 -8.59 10.20
C SER A 41 1.14 -8.09 11.45
N ALA A 42 1.39 -6.84 11.86
CA ALA A 42 0.78 -6.25 13.05
C ALA A 42 -0.75 -6.20 12.96
N LEU A 43 -1.31 -5.81 11.81
CA LEU A 43 -2.76 -5.79 11.58
C LEU A 43 -3.36 -7.19 11.66
N THR A 44 -2.77 -8.17 10.96
CA THR A 44 -3.31 -9.54 10.91
C THR A 44 -3.17 -10.27 12.26
N GLU A 45 -2.15 -9.98 13.05
CA GLU A 45 -2.00 -10.46 14.42
C GLU A 45 -3.07 -9.86 15.35
N ALA A 46 -3.30 -8.54 15.27
CA ALA A 46 -4.35 -7.90 16.06
C ALA A 46 -5.75 -8.43 15.70
N MET A 47 -5.97 -8.71 14.41
CA MET A 47 -7.20 -9.32 13.90
C MET A 47 -7.40 -10.79 14.31
N ASP A 48 -6.36 -11.48 14.77
CA ASP A 48 -6.42 -12.89 15.19
C ASP A 48 -6.33 -13.06 16.71
N SER A 49 -6.43 -11.96 17.47
CA SER A 49 -6.35 -11.96 18.93
C SER A 49 -7.58 -12.61 19.59
N GLU A 50 -7.50 -12.94 20.89
CA GLU A 50 -8.54 -13.69 21.63
C GLU A 50 -9.94 -13.03 21.64
N GLY A 51 -10.06 -11.75 21.27
CA GLY A 51 -11.33 -11.04 21.09
C GLY A 51 -11.89 -11.05 19.66
N ALA A 52 -11.22 -11.73 18.72
CA ALA A 52 -11.57 -11.71 17.32
C ALA A 52 -12.91 -12.43 17.05
N PRO A 53 -13.82 -11.85 16.26
CA PRO A 53 -15.07 -12.49 15.88
C PRO A 53 -14.82 -13.58 14.82
N LEU A 54 -14.04 -14.62 15.14
CA LEU A 54 -13.70 -15.71 14.22
C LEU A 54 -14.92 -16.50 13.74
N SER A 55 -16.06 -16.41 14.45
CA SER A 55 -17.35 -16.94 13.99
C SER A 55 -17.94 -16.15 12.81
N ASN A 56 -17.50 -14.90 12.57
CA ASN A 56 -17.91 -14.08 11.44
C ASN A 56 -17.16 -14.51 10.16
N PRO A 57 -17.86 -15.08 9.15
CA PRO A 57 -17.22 -15.52 7.91
C PRO A 57 -16.56 -14.39 7.13
N GLY A 58 -17.13 -13.17 7.18
CA GLY A 58 -16.55 -12.00 6.52
C GLY A 58 -15.24 -11.55 7.15
N TRP A 59 -15.14 -11.64 8.48
CA TRP A 59 -13.89 -11.38 9.21
C TRP A 59 -12.79 -12.36 8.81
N ARG A 60 -13.11 -13.66 8.83
CA ARG A 60 -12.16 -14.71 8.44
C ARG A 60 -11.70 -14.56 6.99
N GLY A 61 -12.61 -14.24 6.08
CA GLY A 61 -12.28 -13.95 4.68
C GLY A 61 -11.28 -12.79 4.58
N ARG A 62 -11.57 -11.65 5.23
CA ARG A 62 -10.66 -10.50 5.20
C ARG A 62 -9.30 -10.77 5.84
N LEU A 63 -9.26 -11.50 6.96
CA LEU A 63 -8.01 -11.91 7.58
C LEU A 63 -7.20 -12.83 6.66
N HIS A 64 -7.87 -13.75 5.97
CA HIS A 64 -7.22 -14.62 4.99
C HIS A 64 -6.64 -13.83 3.82
N ASP A 65 -7.42 -12.95 3.19
CA ASP A 65 -6.97 -12.11 2.06
C ASP A 65 -5.73 -11.28 2.45
N LEU A 66 -5.72 -10.67 3.64
CA LEU A 66 -4.60 -9.89 4.14
C LEU A 66 -3.34 -10.75 4.37
N ARG A 67 -3.52 -11.99 4.86
CA ARG A 67 -2.42 -12.95 5.06
C ARG A 67 -1.85 -13.43 3.74
N GLU A 68 -2.68 -13.67 2.74
CA GLU A 68 -2.22 -14.02 1.39
C GLU A 68 -1.41 -12.89 0.77
N ALA A 69 -1.92 -11.66 0.80
CA ALA A 69 -1.21 -10.48 0.30
C ALA A 69 0.13 -10.27 1.03
N HIS A 70 0.15 -10.42 2.35
CA HIS A 70 1.38 -10.40 3.15
C HIS A 70 2.38 -11.47 2.72
N GLY A 71 1.91 -12.69 2.45
CA GLY A 71 2.74 -13.79 1.93
C GLY A 71 3.36 -13.46 0.58
N GLY A 72 2.56 -12.95 -0.36
CA GLY A 72 3.00 -12.53 -1.70
C GLY A 72 4.08 -11.46 -1.64
N LEU A 73 3.87 -10.39 -0.87
CA LEU A 73 4.88 -9.34 -0.66
C LEU A 73 6.17 -9.87 -0.04
N ARG A 74 6.09 -10.79 0.93
CA ARG A 74 7.29 -11.42 1.51
C ARG A 74 8.05 -12.26 0.49
N MET A 75 7.35 -12.94 -0.40
CA MET A 75 7.99 -13.70 -1.48
C MET A 75 8.66 -12.77 -2.48
N LEU A 76 7.99 -11.69 -2.89
CA LEU A 76 8.54 -10.66 -3.76
C LEU A 76 9.80 -10.02 -3.16
N ALA A 77 9.74 -9.61 -1.88
CA ALA A 77 10.85 -8.96 -1.18
C ALA A 77 12.09 -9.86 -1.04
N ARG A 78 11.94 -11.19 -1.11
CA ARG A 78 13.06 -12.14 -1.10
C ARG A 78 13.72 -12.33 -2.47
N ARG A 79 13.07 -11.93 -3.56
CA ARG A 79 13.65 -12.03 -4.90
C ARG A 79 14.84 -11.08 -5.00
N THR A 80 15.94 -11.55 -5.60
CA THR A 80 17.12 -10.71 -5.89
C THR A 80 16.75 -9.55 -6.81
N ASN A 81 15.87 -9.81 -7.78
CA ASN A 81 15.37 -8.81 -8.72
C ASN A 81 13.89 -9.07 -9.01
N PHE A 82 13.12 -8.02 -9.29
CA PHE A 82 11.73 -8.09 -9.73
C PHE A 82 11.41 -6.85 -10.57
N THR A 83 10.35 -6.92 -11.36
CA THR A 83 9.92 -5.81 -12.22
C THR A 83 8.93 -4.90 -11.49
N LYS A 84 8.70 -3.71 -12.05
CA LYS A 84 7.65 -2.80 -11.57
C LYS A 84 6.25 -3.43 -11.71
N GLU A 85 6.07 -4.30 -12.69
CA GLU A 85 4.82 -5.05 -12.90
C GLU A 85 4.62 -6.09 -11.80
N ASP A 86 5.63 -6.92 -11.50
CA ASP A 86 5.59 -7.86 -10.36
C ASP A 86 5.20 -7.14 -9.05
N LEU A 87 5.75 -5.95 -8.82
CA LEU A 87 5.43 -5.14 -7.64
C LEU A 87 3.96 -4.73 -7.61
N TYR A 88 3.43 -4.22 -8.71
CA TYR A 88 2.05 -3.76 -8.76
C TYR A 88 1.04 -4.89 -8.73
N GLU A 89 1.35 -6.05 -9.32
CA GLU A 89 0.53 -7.24 -9.18
C GLU A 89 0.33 -7.58 -7.70
N GLU A 90 1.41 -7.67 -6.93
CA GLU A 90 1.33 -7.97 -5.49
C GLU A 90 0.67 -6.84 -4.69
N LEU A 91 0.97 -5.56 -4.99
CA LEU A 91 0.36 -4.43 -4.29
C LEU A 91 -1.16 -4.36 -4.49
N THR A 92 -1.68 -4.73 -5.67
CA THR A 92 -3.13 -4.71 -5.92
C THR A 92 -3.90 -5.73 -5.09
N CYS A 93 -3.23 -6.78 -4.62
CA CYS A 93 -3.79 -7.76 -3.69
C CYS A 93 -3.92 -7.19 -2.27
N VAL A 94 -3.15 -6.17 -1.91
CA VAL A 94 -3.21 -5.54 -0.59
C VAL A 94 -4.45 -4.65 -0.48
N ARG A 95 -5.47 -5.16 0.21
CA ARG A 95 -6.71 -4.42 0.47
C ARG A 95 -6.78 -4.02 1.95
N PRO A 96 -6.65 -2.71 2.28
CA PRO A 96 -6.90 -2.23 3.63
C PRO A 96 -8.27 -2.68 4.14
N LEU A 97 -8.39 -2.85 5.46
CA LEU A 97 -9.63 -3.30 6.09
C LEU A 97 -10.78 -2.33 5.78
N TYR A 98 -10.47 -1.03 5.77
CA TYR A 98 -11.34 0.04 5.31
C TYR A 98 -10.50 1.22 4.77
N ARG A 99 -11.18 2.18 4.15
CA ARG A 99 -10.61 3.50 3.79
C ARG A 99 -11.53 4.60 4.32
N GLY A 100 -10.96 5.69 4.81
CA GLY A 100 -11.71 6.79 5.41
C GLY A 100 -12.05 6.51 6.88
N ASP A 101 -13.25 6.87 7.34
CA ASP A 101 -13.63 6.70 8.74
C ASP A 101 -13.78 5.21 9.13
N PRO A 102 -13.19 4.77 10.26
CA PRO A 102 -13.33 3.40 10.73
C PRO A 102 -14.79 3.09 11.12
N PRO A 103 -15.36 1.96 10.66
CA PRO A 103 -16.57 1.44 11.25
C PRO A 103 -16.35 1.13 12.74
N LYS A 104 -17.39 1.28 13.57
CA LYS A 104 -17.30 1.15 15.04
C LYS A 104 -16.59 -0.12 15.50
N ASP A 105 -16.91 -1.24 14.86
CA ASP A 105 -16.37 -2.56 15.22
C ASP A 105 -14.87 -2.68 14.92
N PHE A 106 -14.32 -1.85 14.02
CA PHE A 106 -12.91 -1.82 13.64
C PHE A 106 -12.14 -0.63 14.22
N ALA A 107 -12.79 0.23 15.01
CA ALA A 107 -12.16 1.44 15.54
C ALA A 107 -10.87 1.16 16.32
N HIS A 108 -10.82 0.02 17.02
CA HIS A 108 -9.63 -0.43 17.76
C HIS A 108 -8.46 -0.84 16.85
N LEU A 109 -8.72 -1.21 15.58
CA LEU A 109 -7.71 -1.53 14.58
C LEU A 109 -7.28 -0.32 13.76
N ALA A 110 -7.90 0.84 13.98
CA ALA A 110 -7.71 1.99 13.11
C ALA A 110 -6.25 2.42 12.94
N PRO A 111 -5.45 2.56 14.01
CA PRO A 111 -4.05 2.92 13.88
C PRO A 111 -3.23 1.92 13.05
N LEU A 112 -3.57 0.62 13.10
CA LEU A 112 -2.87 -0.42 12.33
C LEU A 112 -3.29 -0.39 10.86
N ASN A 113 -4.58 -0.16 10.58
CA ASN A 113 -5.06 0.01 9.21
C ASN A 113 -4.45 1.25 8.54
N ASP A 114 -4.35 2.36 9.27
CA ASP A 114 -3.76 3.61 8.76
C ASP A 114 -2.29 3.41 8.39
N ARG A 115 -1.52 2.69 9.23
CA ARG A 115 -0.14 2.31 8.91
C ARG A 115 -0.04 1.49 7.62
N VAL A 116 -0.97 0.56 7.37
CA VAL A 116 -1.01 -0.20 6.11
C VAL A 116 -1.26 0.74 4.93
N VAL A 117 -2.21 1.68 5.04
CA VAL A 117 -2.51 2.66 3.99
C VAL A 117 -1.29 3.54 3.69
N GLU A 118 -0.67 4.11 4.71
CA GLU A 118 0.54 4.94 4.57
C GLU A 118 1.72 4.18 3.95
N ALA A 119 1.89 2.91 4.32
CA ALA A 119 2.93 2.06 3.77
C ALA A 119 2.69 1.74 2.28
N ILE A 120 1.44 1.44 1.88
CA ILE A 120 1.07 1.27 0.46
C ILE A 120 1.44 2.52 -0.35
N GLU A 121 1.07 3.70 0.14
CA GLU A 121 1.40 4.96 -0.54
C GLU A 121 2.90 5.21 -0.63
N SER A 122 3.65 4.84 0.41
CA SER A 122 5.11 4.97 0.43
C SER A 122 5.78 4.08 -0.61
N VAL A 123 5.30 2.85 -0.78
CA VAL A 123 5.76 1.97 -1.86
C VAL A 123 5.42 2.56 -3.23
N HIS A 124 4.20 3.06 -3.42
CA HIS A 124 3.79 3.73 -4.67
C HIS A 124 4.69 4.92 -5.01
N ARG A 125 5.00 5.79 -4.04
CA ARG A 125 5.91 6.92 -4.22
C ARG A 125 7.32 6.48 -4.60
N ALA A 126 7.86 5.48 -3.90
CA ALA A 126 9.19 4.95 -4.17
C ALA A 126 9.32 4.20 -5.51
N ALA A 127 8.22 3.62 -6.00
CA ALA A 127 8.17 2.98 -7.32
C ALA A 127 8.04 4.01 -8.47
N ALA A 128 7.66 5.25 -8.16
CA ALA A 128 7.46 6.33 -9.12
C ALA A 128 8.69 7.26 -9.26
N SER A 129 9.57 7.29 -8.25
CA SER A 129 10.88 7.97 -8.26
C SER A 129 11.94 7.20 -9.04
#